data_AF-A0A7J2J7C5-F1
#
_entry.id   AF-A0A7J2J7C5-F1
#
_cell.length_a   1.000
_cell.length_b   1.000
_cell.length_c   1.000
_cell.angle_alpha   90.00
_cell.angle_beta   90.00
_cell.angle_gamma   90.00
#
_symmetry.space_group_name_H-M   'P 1'
#
loop_
_entity.id
_entity.type
_entity.pdbx_description
1 polymer ?
#
loop_
_entity_poly.entity_id
_entity_poly.type
_entity_poly.pdbx_seq_one_letter_code
_entity_poly.pdbx_strand_id
1 'polypeptide(L)'
;MSSEPIERRVAYIGDRLRGCRCQLCGKEYFNLRDYCGRCGEKSFGKMEEIDLFYEKGVLEVCTLITEPTNKFRKIGRFIYGIISFHNGKIRVPGRLTDKIIREDEEIDFSSLEGREVVPRFRRRYAVKRSEIIPTISLTFTFADEYYPHQEYRIANPNKDYDTPGIVGYGVYVSRFRIKEPFMERSVPFIDEDAITAAVEAGKLALIHSGVNHRLVGKVYVGSESNPYAVKPIASKVAQVLKLGEEDASDGVQGVDAVDTEFACKAATSMFKDAVSLVYYPRSNIEYAMVIGADNSQAAPITIAYSMFDLG
;
A
#
# COMPACT_ATOMS: atom_id res chain seq x y z
N MET A 1 -14.89 6.69 14.48
CA MET A 1 -13.98 7.78 14.09
C MET A 1 -12.74 7.68 14.97
N SER A 2 -11.63 7.19 14.43
CA SER A 2 -10.31 7.30 15.05
C SER A 2 -9.94 8.79 15.10
N SER A 3 -9.32 9.24 16.19
CA SER A 3 -8.83 10.61 16.26
C SER A 3 -7.71 10.82 15.23
N GLU A 4 -7.59 12.03 14.69
CA GLU A 4 -6.58 12.41 13.70
C GLU A 4 -5.15 11.97 14.07
N PRO A 5 -4.68 12.07 15.33
CA PRO A 5 -3.35 11.57 15.72
C PRO A 5 -3.20 10.04 15.61
N ILE A 6 -4.29 9.29 15.80
CA ILE A 6 -4.30 7.83 15.66
C ILE A 6 -4.22 7.46 14.18
N GLU A 7 -5.00 8.11 13.32
CA GLU A 7 -4.92 7.91 11.87
C GLU A 7 -3.55 8.28 11.31
N ARG A 8 -2.93 9.36 11.81
CA ARG A 8 -1.56 9.75 11.44
C ARG A 8 -0.54 8.68 11.82
N ARG A 9 -0.53 8.21 13.07
CA ARG A 9 0.34 7.08 13.47
C ARG A 9 0.07 5.84 12.64
N VAL A 10 -1.19 5.54 12.37
CA VAL A 10 -1.58 4.39 11.55
C VAL A 10 -0.98 4.55 10.16
N ALA A 11 -1.22 5.65 9.46
CA ALA A 11 -0.69 5.91 8.11
C ALA A 11 0.84 5.86 8.07
N TYR A 12 1.51 6.58 8.97
CA TYR A 12 2.97 6.69 8.94
C TYR A 12 3.69 5.41 9.34
N ILE A 13 3.31 4.81 10.47
CA ILE A 13 4.07 3.70 11.04
C ILE A 13 3.69 2.39 10.37
N GLY A 14 2.41 2.15 10.07
CA GLY A 14 2.02 0.84 9.56
C GLY A 14 1.80 0.73 8.06
N ASP A 15 1.49 1.82 7.33
CA ASP A 15 1.15 1.70 5.89
C ASP A 15 2.43 1.85 5.09
N ARG A 16 3.32 2.72 5.56
CA ARG A 16 4.66 2.93 4.99
C ARG A 16 5.78 2.21 5.72
N LEU A 17 5.51 1.59 6.87
CA LEU A 17 6.56 0.96 7.67
C LEU A 17 7.69 1.96 7.99
N ARG A 18 7.35 3.23 8.32
CA ARG A 18 8.34 4.28 8.61
C ARG A 18 9.14 3.96 9.87
N GLY A 19 10.44 4.08 9.77
CA GLY A 19 11.39 4.05 10.88
C GLY A 19 12.19 5.34 10.98
N CYS A 20 13.17 5.35 11.88
CA CYS A 20 14.17 6.40 11.94
C CYS A 20 15.55 5.86 12.30
N ARG A 21 16.59 6.53 11.80
CA ARG A 21 18.01 6.28 12.10
C ARG A 21 18.59 7.47 12.83
N CYS A 22 19.28 7.20 13.93
CA CYS A 22 20.07 8.23 14.60
C CYS A 22 21.33 8.51 13.81
N GLN A 23 21.50 9.74 13.31
CA GLN A 23 22.71 10.14 12.56
C GLN A 23 23.98 10.13 13.42
N LEU A 24 23.87 10.17 14.75
CA LEU A 24 25.02 10.18 15.66
C LEU A 24 25.59 8.79 15.94
N CYS A 25 24.74 7.78 16.13
CA CYS A 25 25.18 6.43 16.52
C CYS A 25 24.76 5.33 15.55
N GLY A 26 24.05 5.67 14.47
CA GLY A 26 23.56 4.74 13.47
C GLY A 26 22.46 3.80 13.94
N LYS A 27 21.95 3.94 15.17
CA LYS A 27 20.90 3.08 15.70
C LYS A 27 19.57 3.35 14.99
N GLU A 28 18.93 2.29 14.56
CA GLU A 28 17.67 2.33 13.82
C GLU A 28 16.51 1.90 14.70
N TYR A 29 15.33 2.44 14.41
CA TYR A 29 14.11 2.21 15.15
C TYR A 29 12.94 2.07 14.19
N PHE A 30 12.11 1.05 14.40
CA PHE A 30 10.81 0.94 13.73
C PHE A 30 9.76 1.75 14.48
N ASN A 31 9.87 3.07 14.40
CA ASN A 31 8.90 4.09 14.81
C ASN A 31 9.56 5.45 14.58
N LEU A 32 8.77 6.48 14.28
CA LEU A 32 9.25 7.86 14.30
C LEU A 32 9.58 8.27 15.74
N ARG A 33 10.76 8.86 15.94
CA ARG A 33 11.24 9.33 17.24
C ARG A 33 11.93 10.67 17.05
N ASP A 34 11.71 11.57 18.00
CA ASP A 34 12.39 12.88 18.01
C ASP A 34 13.83 12.77 18.50
N TYR A 35 14.16 11.68 19.23
CA TYR A 35 15.49 11.43 19.76
C TYR A 35 15.82 9.93 19.84
N CYS A 36 17.11 9.65 19.87
CA CYS A 36 17.69 8.34 20.07
C CYS A 36 17.85 8.04 21.56
N GLY A 37 17.31 6.90 22.01
CA GLY A 37 17.46 6.46 23.41
C GLY A 37 18.91 6.20 23.85
N ARG A 38 19.87 6.07 22.93
CA ARG A 38 21.30 5.93 23.25
C ARG A 38 22.02 7.27 23.34
N CYS A 39 21.70 8.22 22.46
CA CYS A 39 22.37 9.52 22.40
C CYS A 39 21.66 10.59 23.23
N GLY A 40 20.43 10.35 23.66
CA GLY A 40 19.59 11.29 24.39
C GLY A 40 19.34 12.56 23.59
N GLU A 41 19.23 13.69 24.29
CA GLU A 41 18.91 15.00 23.74
C GLU A 41 19.85 15.46 22.62
N LYS A 42 21.12 15.00 22.60
CA LYS A 42 22.10 15.36 21.55
C LYS A 42 21.66 14.96 20.14
N SER A 43 20.75 13.98 20.05
CA SER A 43 20.20 13.47 18.79
C SER A 43 18.92 14.17 18.35
N PHE A 44 18.41 15.14 19.12
CA PHE A 44 17.26 15.93 18.72
C PHE A 44 17.53 16.65 17.40
N GLY A 45 16.62 16.54 16.43
CA GLY A 45 16.80 17.05 15.06
C GLY A 45 17.84 16.29 14.21
N LYS A 46 18.39 15.17 14.70
CA LYS A 46 19.36 14.30 14.01
C LYS A 46 18.84 12.88 13.82
N MET A 47 17.52 12.75 13.76
CA MET A 47 16.83 11.51 13.49
C MET A 47 16.40 11.55 12.02
N GLU A 48 17.10 10.78 11.19
CA GLU A 48 16.80 10.62 9.77
C GLU A 48 15.66 9.62 9.60
N GLU A 49 14.74 9.88 8.68
CA GLU A 49 13.64 8.96 8.38
C GLU A 49 14.14 7.75 7.56
N ILE A 50 13.61 6.57 7.87
CA ILE A 50 13.76 5.37 7.04
C ILE A 50 12.38 4.99 6.50
N ASP A 51 12.31 4.62 5.22
CA ASP A 51 11.08 4.14 4.58
C ASP A 51 11.25 2.71 4.07
N LEU A 52 10.66 1.75 4.79
CA LEU A 52 10.79 0.33 4.46
C LEU A 52 9.77 -0.12 3.41
N PHE A 53 8.82 0.73 3.02
CA PHE A 53 7.69 0.33 2.15
C PHE A 53 8.10 -0.23 0.79
N TYR A 54 9.21 0.25 0.23
CA TYR A 54 9.75 -0.18 -1.08
C TYR A 54 10.91 -1.18 -0.95
N GLU A 55 11.35 -1.47 0.27
CA GLU A 55 12.50 -2.33 0.53
C GLU A 55 12.12 -3.82 0.67
N LYS A 56 13.12 -4.67 0.49
CA LYS A 56 13.01 -6.09 0.84
C LYS A 56 13.35 -6.29 2.31
N GLY A 57 12.51 -7.06 2.99
CA GLY A 57 12.84 -7.66 4.28
C GLY A 57 13.17 -9.15 4.11
N VAL A 58 13.57 -9.79 5.21
CA VAL A 58 13.76 -11.24 5.30
C VAL A 58 12.82 -11.78 6.38
N LEU A 59 12.09 -12.85 6.08
CA LEU A 59 11.30 -13.56 7.08
C LEU A 59 12.26 -14.35 7.99
N GLU A 60 12.60 -13.82 9.17
CA GLU A 60 13.59 -14.45 10.07
C GLU A 60 13.05 -15.72 10.73
N VAL A 61 11.82 -15.64 11.25
CA VAL A 61 11.16 -16.73 11.97
C VAL A 61 9.66 -16.60 11.78
N CYS A 62 8.97 -17.72 11.66
CA CYS A 62 7.52 -17.72 11.50
C CYS A 62 6.81 -18.85 12.25
N THR A 63 5.51 -18.69 12.41
CA THR A 63 4.61 -19.62 13.06
C THR A 63 3.26 -19.61 12.35
N LEU A 64 2.47 -20.66 12.55
CA LEU A 64 1.13 -20.78 12.00
C LEU A 64 0.10 -20.42 13.07
N ILE A 65 -0.72 -19.42 12.79
CA ILE A 65 -1.91 -19.13 13.58
C ILE A 65 -3.04 -20.00 13.04
N THR A 66 -3.44 -21.01 13.81
CA THR A 66 -4.51 -21.95 13.46
C THR A 66 -5.89 -21.41 13.84
N GLU A 67 -5.98 -20.74 14.99
CA GLU A 67 -7.22 -20.18 15.52
C GLU A 67 -7.07 -18.66 15.70
N PRO A 68 -7.45 -17.86 14.70
CA PRO A 68 -7.43 -16.41 14.83
C PRO A 68 -8.44 -15.91 15.86
N THR A 69 -8.12 -14.78 16.50
CA THR A 69 -9.07 -14.10 17.38
C THR A 69 -10.34 -13.69 16.61
N ASN A 70 -11.44 -13.39 17.33
CA ASN A 70 -12.75 -13.08 16.74
C ASN A 70 -12.71 -12.08 15.57
N LYS A 71 -11.77 -11.13 15.58
CA LYS A 71 -11.61 -10.11 14.51
C LYS A 71 -10.96 -10.65 13.24
N PHE A 72 -10.10 -11.65 13.36
CA PHE A 72 -9.37 -12.26 12.26
C PHE A 72 -9.96 -13.62 11.85
N ARG A 73 -11.06 -14.07 12.47
CA ARG A 73 -11.72 -15.34 12.14
C ARG A 73 -11.95 -15.54 10.65
N LYS A 74 -12.34 -14.46 9.96
CA LYS A 74 -12.60 -14.54 8.52
C LYS A 74 -11.32 -14.69 7.66
N ILE A 75 -10.13 -14.39 8.20
CA ILE A 75 -8.84 -14.64 7.53
C ILE A 75 -8.54 -16.14 7.52
N GLY A 76 -9.05 -16.91 8.48
CA GLY A 76 -8.71 -18.32 8.63
C GLY A 76 -7.26 -18.50 9.09
N ARG A 77 -6.66 -19.64 8.78
CA ARG A 77 -5.27 -19.95 9.16
C ARG A 77 -4.28 -19.08 8.40
N PHE A 78 -3.27 -18.52 9.08
CA PHE A 78 -2.25 -17.69 8.42
C PHE A 78 -0.87 -17.81 9.07
N ILE A 79 0.17 -17.58 8.27
CA ILE A 79 1.56 -17.52 8.74
C ILE A 79 1.84 -16.12 9.31
N TYR A 80 2.36 -16.09 10.53
CA TYR A 80 2.79 -14.88 11.22
C TYR A 80 4.25 -15.01 11.61
N GLY A 81 5.04 -13.95 11.51
CA GLY A 81 6.47 -14.03 11.78
C GLY A 81 7.11 -12.68 12.05
N ILE A 82 8.43 -12.73 12.22
CA ILE A 82 9.26 -11.54 12.34
C ILE A 82 9.96 -11.28 11.01
N ILE A 83 9.75 -10.08 10.48
CA ILE A 83 10.40 -9.60 9.28
C ILE A 83 11.56 -8.70 9.71
N SER A 84 12.72 -8.98 9.16
CA SER A 84 13.97 -8.30 9.43
C SER A 84 14.37 -7.40 8.28
N PHE A 85 14.73 -6.17 8.61
CA PHE A 85 15.25 -5.18 7.68
C PHE A 85 16.66 -4.77 8.11
N HIS A 86 17.46 -4.36 7.13
CA HIS A 86 18.82 -3.87 7.33
C HIS A 86 19.68 -4.83 8.18
N ASN A 87 19.64 -6.13 7.88
CA ASN A 87 20.37 -7.19 8.58
C ASN A 87 20.05 -7.26 10.09
N GLY A 88 18.76 -7.22 10.45
CA GLY A 88 18.33 -7.38 11.84
C GLY A 88 18.42 -6.13 12.71
N LYS A 89 18.72 -4.96 12.13
CA LYS A 89 18.66 -3.68 12.85
C LYS A 89 17.22 -3.29 13.16
N ILE A 90 16.30 -3.63 12.25
CA ILE A 90 14.86 -3.44 12.42
C ILE A 90 14.18 -4.79 12.32
N ARG A 91 13.34 -5.11 13.31
CA ARG A 91 12.48 -6.29 13.34
C ARG A 91 11.04 -5.86 13.54
N VAL A 92 10.16 -6.33 12.67
CA VAL A 92 8.74 -6.00 12.71
C VAL A 92 7.92 -7.27 12.64
N PRO A 93 6.88 -7.42 13.47
CA PRO A 93 6.02 -8.57 13.38
C PRO A 93 5.01 -8.37 12.23
N GLY A 94 4.76 -9.42 11.46
CA GLY A 94 3.92 -9.34 10.27
C GLY A 94 3.37 -10.67 9.80
N ARG A 95 2.34 -10.60 8.96
CA ARG A 95 1.64 -11.73 8.38
C ARG A 95 2.02 -11.89 6.91
N LEU A 96 2.21 -13.14 6.48
CA LEU A 96 2.23 -13.45 5.05
C LEU A 96 0.79 -13.44 4.50
N THR A 97 0.53 -12.59 3.51
CA THR A 97 -0.77 -12.51 2.83
C THR A 97 -0.74 -13.27 1.50
N ASP A 98 -1.87 -13.30 0.79
CA ASP A 98 -2.04 -13.98 -0.51
C ASP A 98 -1.80 -15.49 -0.48
N LYS A 99 -2.04 -16.13 0.69
CA LYS A 99 -2.00 -17.58 0.88
C LYS A 99 -3.24 -18.06 1.61
N ILE A 100 -3.78 -19.19 1.16
CA ILE A 100 -4.86 -19.92 1.82
C ILE A 100 -4.25 -21.23 2.30
N ILE A 101 -4.33 -21.47 3.61
CA ILE A 101 -3.76 -22.65 4.26
C ILE A 101 -4.92 -23.57 4.66
N ARG A 102 -4.92 -24.81 4.17
CA ARG A 102 -5.99 -25.79 4.47
C ARG A 102 -5.84 -26.36 5.87
N GLU A 103 -6.89 -26.97 6.43
CA GLU A 103 -6.88 -27.53 7.80
C GLU A 103 -5.91 -28.72 7.97
N ASP A 104 -5.71 -29.49 6.91
CA ASP A 104 -4.84 -30.67 6.83
C ASP A 104 -3.42 -30.37 6.31
N GLU A 105 -3.15 -29.11 5.95
CA GLU A 105 -1.86 -28.71 5.39
C GLU A 105 -0.79 -28.55 6.48
N GLU A 106 0.26 -29.37 6.39
CA GLU A 106 1.49 -29.20 7.15
C GLU A 106 2.41 -28.17 6.48
N ILE A 107 2.89 -27.21 7.26
CA ILE A 107 3.77 -26.15 6.77
C ILE A 107 5.20 -26.46 7.17
N ASP A 108 6.07 -26.61 6.19
CA ASP A 108 7.51 -26.62 6.42
C ASP A 108 8.03 -25.19 6.61
N PHE A 109 8.14 -24.75 7.86
CA PHE A 109 8.65 -23.43 8.19
C PHE A 109 10.10 -23.21 7.73
N SER A 110 10.91 -24.27 7.66
CA SER A 110 12.31 -24.15 7.22
C SER A 110 12.43 -23.74 5.75
N SER A 111 11.41 -24.06 4.94
CA SER A 111 11.31 -23.60 3.54
C SER A 111 10.88 -22.14 3.40
N LEU A 112 10.34 -21.53 4.47
CA LEU A 112 9.82 -20.17 4.48
C LEU A 112 10.80 -19.18 5.12
N GLU A 113 11.43 -19.60 6.22
CA GLU A 113 12.40 -18.80 6.96
C GLU A 113 13.65 -18.52 6.13
N GLY A 114 14.17 -17.30 6.22
CA GLY A 114 15.29 -16.81 5.40
C GLY A 114 14.88 -16.29 4.00
N ARG A 115 13.64 -16.48 3.56
CA ARG A 115 13.18 -15.94 2.28
C ARG A 115 12.93 -14.43 2.35
N GLU A 116 13.19 -13.77 1.22
CA GLU A 116 12.94 -12.34 1.05
C GLU A 116 11.44 -12.05 0.90
N VAL A 117 10.99 -10.96 1.53
CA VAL A 117 9.59 -10.52 1.55
C VAL A 117 9.47 -9.03 1.22
N VAL A 118 8.32 -8.62 0.70
CA VAL A 118 8.01 -7.24 0.33
C VAL A 118 6.76 -6.78 1.07
N PRO A 119 6.75 -5.56 1.64
CA PRO A 119 5.55 -4.98 2.24
C PRO A 119 4.42 -4.81 1.21
N ARG A 120 3.21 -5.21 1.60
CA ARG A 120 1.98 -4.99 0.85
C ARG A 120 1.04 -4.14 1.65
N PHE A 121 0.48 -3.11 1.01
CA PHE A 121 -0.63 -2.38 1.57
C PHE A 121 -1.87 -3.28 1.55
N ARG A 122 -2.54 -3.39 2.70
CA ARG A 122 -3.76 -4.17 2.88
C ARG A 122 -4.68 -3.45 3.84
N ARG A 123 -5.98 -3.74 3.76
CA ARG A 123 -6.99 -3.26 4.69
C ARG A 123 -6.63 -3.70 6.11
N ARG A 124 -6.51 -2.72 7.01
CA ARG A 124 -6.21 -2.99 8.40
C ARG A 124 -7.44 -3.30 9.23
N TYR A 125 -7.23 -4.11 10.25
CA TYR A 125 -8.19 -4.34 11.32
C TYR A 125 -7.80 -3.47 12.51
N ALA A 126 -8.54 -2.38 12.75
CA ALA A 126 -8.27 -1.52 13.90
C ALA A 126 -8.67 -2.21 15.22
N VAL A 127 -7.79 -2.12 16.22
CA VAL A 127 -8.07 -2.62 17.58
C VAL A 127 -8.59 -1.51 18.50
N LYS A 128 -9.36 -1.88 19.53
CA LYS A 128 -9.78 -0.93 20.57
C LYS A 128 -8.58 -0.58 21.46
N ARG A 129 -8.62 0.60 22.09
CA ARG A 129 -7.56 1.12 22.98
C ARG A 129 -7.24 0.19 24.17
N SER A 130 -8.17 -0.69 24.54
CA SER A 130 -8.05 -1.68 25.63
C SER A 130 -7.39 -3.00 25.21
N GLU A 131 -7.09 -3.19 23.93
CA GLU A 131 -6.48 -4.43 23.44
C GLU A 131 -4.95 -4.32 23.57
N ILE A 132 -4.36 -5.29 24.29
CA ILE A 132 -2.97 -5.29 24.75
C ILE A 132 -1.95 -5.40 23.60
N ILE A 133 -2.38 -5.88 22.43
CA ILE A 133 -1.56 -5.96 21.22
C ILE A 133 -2.20 -5.07 20.17
N PRO A 134 -1.60 -3.92 19.80
CA PRO A 134 -1.95 -3.23 18.58
C PRO A 134 -1.63 -4.17 17.41
N THR A 135 -2.61 -4.97 16.99
CA THR A 135 -2.49 -5.88 15.85
C THR A 135 -2.60 -5.05 14.57
N ILE A 136 -1.63 -4.15 14.36
CA ILE A 136 -1.28 -3.71 13.03
C ILE A 136 -0.77 -4.98 12.35
N SER A 137 -1.62 -5.63 11.58
CA SER A 137 -1.21 -6.75 10.74
C SER A 137 -0.43 -6.15 9.57
N LEU A 138 0.86 -5.89 9.78
CA LEU A 138 1.77 -5.60 8.69
C LEU A 138 1.75 -6.81 7.77
N THR A 139 1.51 -6.57 6.48
CA THR A 139 1.29 -7.62 5.51
C THR A 139 2.45 -7.67 4.53
N PHE A 140 2.88 -8.89 4.24
CA PHE A 140 4.01 -9.16 3.38
C PHE A 140 3.68 -10.27 2.39
N THR A 141 4.27 -10.22 1.21
CA THR A 141 4.33 -11.35 0.27
C THR A 141 5.80 -11.70 0.04
N PHE A 142 6.09 -12.91 -0.40
CA PHE A 142 7.45 -13.22 -0.82
C PHE A 142 7.86 -12.38 -2.04
N ALA A 143 9.14 -12.01 -2.10
CA ALA A 143 9.69 -11.10 -3.10
C ALA A 143 9.77 -11.72 -4.51
N ASP A 144 9.56 -13.02 -4.64
CA ASP A 144 9.67 -13.82 -5.87
C ASP A 144 8.32 -14.40 -6.33
N GLU A 145 7.21 -13.99 -5.70
CA GLU A 145 5.86 -14.50 -6.02
C GLU A 145 5.07 -13.55 -6.95
N TYR A 146 3.73 -13.56 -6.85
CA TYR A 146 2.79 -12.97 -7.81
C TYR A 146 3.07 -11.51 -8.18
N TYR A 147 3.44 -10.71 -7.18
CA TYR A 147 4.05 -9.40 -7.39
C TYR A 147 5.49 -9.47 -6.90
N PRO A 148 6.48 -9.67 -7.78
CA PRO A 148 7.86 -9.70 -7.37
C PRO A 148 8.32 -8.32 -6.89
N HIS A 149 9.42 -8.28 -6.13
CA HIS A 149 10.06 -7.02 -5.77
C HIS A 149 10.54 -6.30 -7.02
N GLN A 150 10.29 -4.99 -7.07
CA GLN A 150 10.80 -4.10 -8.08
C GLN A 150 11.34 -2.86 -7.39
N GLU A 151 12.55 -2.45 -7.75
CA GLU A 151 13.20 -1.31 -7.14
C GLU A 151 12.63 0.00 -7.69
N TYR A 152 12.22 0.89 -6.80
CA TYR A 152 11.79 2.23 -7.17
C TYR A 152 13.02 3.12 -7.35
N ARG A 153 13.48 3.28 -8.60
CA ARG A 153 14.60 4.17 -8.94
C ARG A 153 14.07 5.45 -9.56
N ILE A 154 14.32 6.57 -8.89
CA ILE A 154 13.99 7.89 -9.44
C ILE A 154 14.92 8.17 -10.61
N ALA A 155 14.34 8.51 -11.76
CA ALA A 155 15.05 8.85 -12.98
C ALA A 155 14.61 10.22 -13.48
N ASN A 156 15.56 11.00 -13.99
CA ASN A 156 15.25 12.24 -14.67
C ASN A 156 14.80 11.94 -16.10
N PRO A 157 13.84 12.70 -16.66
CA PRO A 157 13.46 12.56 -18.05
C PRO A 157 14.65 12.88 -18.96
N ASN A 158 14.86 12.06 -19.99
CA ASN A 158 15.90 12.31 -21.00
C ASN A 158 15.49 13.38 -22.02
N LYS A 159 14.19 13.70 -22.09
CA LYS A 159 13.62 14.62 -23.05
C LYS A 159 12.35 15.24 -22.49
N ASP A 160 12.25 16.55 -22.62
CA ASP A 160 11.04 17.31 -22.31
C ASP A 160 10.13 17.39 -23.54
N TYR A 161 8.82 17.41 -23.29
CA TYR A 161 7.79 17.54 -24.30
C TYR A 161 6.87 18.70 -23.95
N ASP A 162 6.51 19.52 -24.94
CA ASP A 162 5.58 20.65 -24.75
C ASP A 162 4.14 20.17 -24.53
N THR A 163 3.83 18.94 -24.92
CA THR A 163 2.49 18.34 -24.78
C THR A 163 2.49 17.28 -23.68
N PRO A 164 1.44 17.23 -22.84
CA PRO A 164 1.29 16.20 -21.82
C PRO A 164 1.10 14.81 -22.44
N GLY A 165 1.51 13.77 -21.70
CA GLY A 165 1.35 12.38 -22.09
C GLY A 165 1.42 11.43 -20.90
N ILE A 166 1.18 10.14 -21.15
CA ILE A 166 1.31 9.09 -20.13
C ILE A 166 2.79 8.71 -20.04
N VAL A 167 3.43 9.03 -18.90
CA VAL A 167 4.84 8.73 -18.64
C VAL A 167 5.07 7.38 -17.97
N GLY A 168 4.02 6.74 -17.47
CA GLY A 168 4.05 5.38 -16.94
C GLY A 168 2.70 4.93 -16.42
N TYR A 169 2.56 3.63 -16.15
CA TYR A 169 1.33 3.04 -15.63
C TYR A 169 1.65 1.83 -14.73
N GLY A 170 0.75 1.51 -13.81
CA GLY A 170 0.83 0.37 -12.92
C GLY A 170 -0.51 -0.34 -12.84
N VAL A 171 -0.48 -1.66 -12.75
CA VAL A 171 -1.69 -2.49 -12.69
C VAL A 171 -1.60 -3.41 -11.49
N TYR A 172 -2.64 -3.36 -10.66
CA TYR A 172 -2.80 -4.28 -9.55
C TYR A 172 -4.11 -5.06 -9.73
N VAL A 173 -4.02 -6.38 -9.57
CA VAL A 173 -5.11 -7.33 -9.63
C VAL A 173 -4.89 -8.29 -8.46
N SER A 174 -5.94 -8.60 -7.71
CA SER A 174 -5.83 -9.55 -6.60
C SER A 174 -5.29 -10.90 -7.07
N ARG A 175 -4.65 -11.68 -6.19
CA ARG A 175 -4.02 -12.95 -6.59
C ARG A 175 -5.03 -14.06 -6.90
N PHE A 176 -6.08 -14.18 -6.11
CA PHE A 176 -6.98 -15.34 -6.17
C PHE A 176 -7.87 -15.30 -7.42
N ARG A 177 -8.15 -16.49 -7.96
CA ARG A 177 -8.97 -16.67 -9.16
C ARG A 177 -10.07 -17.68 -8.89
N ILE A 178 -11.25 -17.42 -9.43
CA ILE A 178 -12.26 -18.45 -9.65
C ILE A 178 -12.29 -18.75 -11.14
N LYS A 179 -12.22 -20.04 -11.46
CA LYS A 179 -12.35 -20.53 -12.82
C LYS A 179 -13.82 -20.75 -13.15
N GLU A 180 -14.27 -20.12 -14.22
CA GLU A 180 -15.57 -20.32 -14.85
C GLU A 180 -15.36 -21.03 -16.20
N PRO A 181 -16.42 -21.56 -16.86
CA PRO A 181 -16.27 -22.35 -18.09
C PRO A 181 -15.49 -21.63 -19.21
N PHE A 182 -15.66 -20.32 -19.35
CA PHE A 182 -15.09 -19.52 -20.45
C PHE A 182 -14.13 -18.41 -20.01
N MET A 183 -13.91 -18.22 -18.70
CA MET A 183 -13.05 -17.16 -18.18
C MET A 183 -12.54 -17.46 -16.77
N GLU A 184 -11.56 -16.67 -16.33
CA GLU A 184 -11.15 -16.62 -14.93
C GLU A 184 -11.44 -15.23 -14.37
N ARG A 185 -12.04 -15.17 -13.18
CA ARG A 185 -12.32 -13.90 -12.48
C ARG A 185 -11.39 -13.75 -11.29
N SER A 186 -10.83 -12.56 -11.11
CA SER A 186 -10.09 -12.20 -9.91
C SER A 186 -11.01 -12.06 -8.72
N VAL A 187 -10.59 -12.59 -7.58
CA VAL A 187 -11.29 -12.43 -6.30
C VAL A 187 -10.37 -11.73 -5.33
N PRO A 188 -10.80 -10.60 -4.73
CA PRO A 188 -10.03 -9.95 -3.69
C PRO A 188 -9.92 -10.86 -2.48
N PHE A 189 -8.73 -10.93 -1.92
CA PHE A 189 -8.53 -11.52 -0.60
C PHE A 189 -9.23 -10.67 0.46
N ILE A 190 -9.41 -11.25 1.63
CA ILE A 190 -10.27 -10.64 2.64
C ILE A 190 -9.75 -9.31 3.20
N ASP A 191 -8.46 -9.07 3.09
CA ASP A 191 -7.76 -7.85 3.46
C ASP A 191 -7.48 -6.94 2.26
N GLU A 192 -8.11 -7.18 1.11
CA GLU A 192 -8.07 -6.30 -0.06
C GLU A 192 -9.37 -5.50 -0.21
N ASP A 193 -9.24 -4.26 -0.67
CA ASP A 193 -10.33 -3.34 -1.00
C ASP A 193 -9.89 -2.36 -2.12
N ALA A 194 -10.78 -1.45 -2.52
CA ALA A 194 -10.47 -0.47 -3.57
C ALA A 194 -9.29 0.45 -3.21
N ILE A 195 -9.09 0.76 -1.91
CA ILE A 195 -7.90 1.50 -1.45
C ILE A 195 -6.64 0.67 -1.67
N THR A 196 -6.69 -0.63 -1.37
CA THR A 196 -5.58 -1.54 -1.59
C THR A 196 -5.18 -1.59 -3.06
N ALA A 197 -6.16 -1.77 -3.94
CA ALA A 197 -5.93 -1.75 -5.38
C ALA A 197 -5.34 -0.40 -5.84
N ALA A 198 -5.88 0.72 -5.36
CA ALA A 198 -5.40 2.05 -5.73
C ALA A 198 -3.96 2.31 -5.28
N VAL A 199 -3.62 1.98 -4.03
CA VAL A 199 -2.28 2.18 -3.46
C VAL A 199 -1.26 1.29 -4.16
N GLU A 200 -1.53 -0.01 -4.31
CA GLU A 200 -0.56 -0.92 -4.94
C GLU A 200 -0.41 -0.63 -6.45
N ALA A 201 -1.49 -0.28 -7.16
CA ALA A 201 -1.40 0.16 -8.57
C ALA A 201 -0.61 1.46 -8.71
N GLY A 202 -0.86 2.45 -7.84
CA GLY A 202 -0.10 3.71 -7.82
C GLY A 202 1.38 3.50 -7.47
N LYS A 203 1.67 2.58 -6.52
CA LYS A 203 3.04 2.16 -6.19
C LYS A 203 3.76 1.60 -7.42
N LEU A 204 3.11 0.69 -8.15
CA LEU A 204 3.65 0.12 -9.38
C LEU A 204 3.82 1.18 -10.48
N ALA A 205 2.89 2.13 -10.60
CA ALA A 205 3.00 3.22 -11.56
C ALA A 205 4.22 4.13 -11.29
N LEU A 206 4.51 4.43 -10.02
CA LEU A 206 5.72 5.16 -9.63
C LEU A 206 6.99 4.36 -9.92
N ILE A 207 7.00 3.06 -9.59
CA ILE A 207 8.12 2.17 -9.89
C ILE A 207 8.41 2.13 -11.40
N HIS A 208 7.38 1.91 -12.23
CA HIS A 208 7.56 1.78 -13.68
C HIS A 208 7.89 3.11 -14.37
N SER A 209 7.39 4.23 -13.85
CA SER A 209 7.67 5.56 -14.44
C SER A 209 9.01 6.14 -14.00
N GLY A 210 9.51 5.76 -12.82
CA GLY A 210 10.70 6.38 -12.22
C GLY A 210 10.50 7.85 -11.84
N VAL A 211 9.26 8.38 -11.90
CA VAL A 211 8.93 9.76 -11.54
C VAL A 211 9.16 9.95 -10.05
N ASN A 212 9.79 11.06 -9.66
CA ASN A 212 9.87 11.45 -8.26
C ASN A 212 8.46 11.76 -7.74
N HIS A 213 7.97 10.95 -6.79
CA HIS A 213 6.64 11.06 -6.21
C HIS A 213 6.32 12.45 -5.65
N ARG A 214 7.35 13.22 -5.23
CA ARG A 214 7.19 14.59 -4.72
C ARG A 214 6.76 15.61 -5.77
N LEU A 215 6.93 15.30 -7.06
CA LEU A 215 6.54 16.17 -8.17
C LEU A 215 5.07 15.97 -8.59
N VAL A 216 4.38 14.99 -8.00
CA VAL A 216 2.96 14.74 -8.28
C VAL A 216 2.11 15.76 -7.53
N GLY A 217 1.54 16.72 -8.26
CA GLY A 217 0.73 17.81 -7.70
C GLY A 217 -0.77 17.52 -7.63
N LYS A 218 -1.25 16.47 -8.31
CA LYS A 218 -2.66 16.06 -8.31
C LYS A 218 -2.80 14.54 -8.32
N VAL A 219 -3.73 14.01 -7.53
CA VAL A 219 -4.18 12.61 -7.63
C VAL A 219 -5.69 12.51 -7.73
N TYR A 220 -6.15 11.79 -8.75
CA TYR A 220 -7.53 11.41 -8.95
C TYR A 220 -7.71 9.91 -8.73
N VAL A 221 -8.73 9.51 -7.98
CA VAL A 221 -9.16 8.11 -7.89
C VAL A 221 -10.59 8.00 -8.37
N GLY A 222 -10.79 7.39 -9.53
CA GLY A 222 -12.11 7.01 -10.02
C GLY A 222 -12.53 5.66 -9.42
N SER A 223 -13.66 5.61 -8.72
CA SER A 223 -14.18 4.38 -8.11
C SER A 223 -15.69 4.46 -7.90
N GLU A 224 -16.37 3.33 -8.04
CA GLU A 224 -17.73 3.09 -7.54
C GLU A 224 -17.73 2.31 -6.21
N SER A 225 -16.56 1.83 -5.80
CA SER A 225 -16.38 0.88 -4.71
C SER A 225 -15.78 1.55 -3.46
N ASN A 226 -16.13 2.81 -3.19
CA ASN A 226 -15.53 3.56 -2.10
C ASN A 226 -15.88 2.95 -0.72
N PRO A 227 -14.89 2.53 0.09
CA PRO A 227 -15.18 1.94 1.40
C PRO A 227 -15.67 2.96 2.44
N TYR A 228 -15.54 4.26 2.18
CA TYR A 228 -15.96 5.33 3.10
C TYR A 228 -16.70 6.45 2.38
N ALA A 229 -17.80 6.91 2.96
CA ALA A 229 -18.62 7.97 2.34
C ALA A 229 -17.96 9.37 2.32
N VAL A 230 -17.00 9.63 3.21
CA VAL A 230 -16.46 10.99 3.44
C VAL A 230 -14.95 11.07 3.26
N LYS A 231 -14.21 9.98 3.54
CA LYS A 231 -12.74 9.97 3.44
C LYS A 231 -12.33 9.45 2.06
N PRO A 232 -11.73 10.28 1.19
CA PRO A 232 -11.40 9.86 -0.17
C PRO A 232 -10.32 8.76 -0.19
N ILE A 233 -10.42 7.81 -1.11
CA ILE A 233 -9.35 6.85 -1.45
C ILE A 233 -8.10 7.63 -1.86
N ALA A 234 -8.26 8.67 -2.68
CA ALA A 234 -7.18 9.55 -3.13
C ALA A 234 -6.36 10.12 -1.97
N SER A 235 -7.02 10.51 -0.85
CA SER A 235 -6.32 11.01 0.33
C SER A 235 -5.40 9.97 0.96
N LYS A 236 -5.82 8.70 0.91
CA LYS A 236 -5.01 7.58 1.41
C LYS A 236 -3.87 7.28 0.45
N VAL A 237 -4.11 7.29 -0.85
CA VAL A 237 -3.08 7.14 -1.88
C VAL A 237 -2.00 8.22 -1.73
N ALA A 238 -2.41 9.49 -1.68
CA ALA A 238 -1.52 10.64 -1.45
C ALA A 238 -0.60 10.40 -0.25
N GLN A 239 -1.20 10.09 0.90
CA GLN A 239 -0.45 9.91 2.13
C GLN A 239 0.48 8.69 2.12
N VAL A 240 0.01 7.57 1.59
CA VAL A 240 0.76 6.31 1.61
C VAL A 240 1.85 6.29 0.56
N LEU A 241 1.66 6.95 -0.59
CA LEU A 241 2.68 7.05 -1.64
C LEU A 241 3.58 8.30 -1.48
N LYS A 242 3.29 9.17 -0.50
CA LYS A 242 4.00 10.45 -0.25
C LYS A 242 3.97 11.38 -1.47
N LEU A 243 2.83 11.46 -2.15
CA LEU A 243 2.70 12.28 -3.36
C LEU A 243 2.77 13.76 -3.01
N GLY A 244 3.55 14.56 -3.74
CA GLY A 244 3.70 15.99 -3.46
C GLY A 244 4.71 16.31 -2.35
N GLU A 245 4.76 17.58 -1.96
CA GLU A 245 5.65 18.02 -0.88
C GLU A 245 5.10 17.66 0.49
N GLU A 246 5.94 17.15 1.39
CA GLU A 246 5.53 16.87 2.77
C GLU A 246 5.65 18.14 3.63
N ASP A 247 4.56 18.50 4.33
CA ASP A 247 4.58 19.53 5.36
C ASP A 247 5.45 19.07 6.53
N ALA A 248 6.49 19.85 6.84
CA ALA A 248 7.47 19.49 7.88
C ALA A 248 6.88 19.51 9.31
N SER A 249 5.77 20.21 9.53
CA SER A 249 5.14 20.36 10.84
C SER A 249 4.27 19.16 11.21
N ASP A 250 3.62 18.54 10.21
CA ASP A 250 2.57 17.56 10.48
C ASP A 250 2.58 16.31 9.57
N GLY A 251 3.51 16.29 8.60
CA GLY A 251 3.81 15.18 7.69
C GLY A 251 2.77 15.00 6.57
N VAL A 252 1.77 15.88 6.52
CA VAL A 252 0.69 15.80 5.52
C VAL A 252 1.27 16.13 4.16
N GLN A 253 0.78 15.41 3.15
CA GLN A 253 1.24 15.60 1.79
C GLN A 253 0.47 16.74 1.13
N GLY A 254 1.19 17.76 0.69
CA GLY A 254 0.70 18.93 -0.05
C GLY A 254 0.37 18.56 -1.49
N VAL A 255 -0.61 17.69 -1.68
CA VAL A 255 -1.13 17.27 -2.97
C VAL A 255 -2.65 17.35 -2.94
N ASP A 256 -3.22 17.82 -4.04
CA ASP A 256 -4.65 17.79 -4.20
C ASP A 256 -5.12 16.35 -4.50
N ALA A 257 -6.00 15.81 -3.66
CA ALA A 257 -6.46 14.43 -3.75
C ALA A 257 -7.99 14.35 -3.80
N VAL A 258 -8.53 13.84 -4.91
CA VAL A 258 -9.98 13.82 -5.17
C VAL A 258 -10.44 12.46 -5.67
N ASP A 259 -11.53 11.97 -5.10
CA ASP A 259 -12.25 10.83 -5.64
C ASP A 259 -13.30 11.30 -6.64
N THR A 260 -13.49 10.56 -7.71
CA THR A 260 -14.61 10.77 -8.64
C THR A 260 -15.42 9.49 -8.82
N GLU A 261 -16.71 9.68 -9.01
CA GLU A 261 -17.65 8.59 -9.21
C GLU A 261 -18.46 8.89 -10.48
N PHE A 262 -18.30 8.05 -11.49
CA PHE A 262 -19.11 8.07 -12.69
C PHE A 262 -19.04 6.73 -13.41
N ALA A 263 -19.56 5.71 -12.74
CA ALA A 263 -19.44 4.34 -13.18
C ALA A 263 -17.99 3.95 -13.53
N CYS A 264 -17.84 3.00 -14.46
CA CYS A 264 -16.58 2.61 -15.09
C CYS A 264 -15.88 3.75 -15.90
N LYS A 265 -16.46 4.95 -15.96
CA LYS A 265 -15.90 6.11 -16.69
C LYS A 265 -15.21 7.13 -15.79
N ALA A 266 -15.31 6.98 -14.46
CA ALA A 266 -14.80 7.94 -13.49
C ALA A 266 -13.34 8.35 -13.76
N ALA A 267 -12.44 7.37 -13.84
CA ALA A 267 -11.02 7.60 -14.10
C ALA A 267 -10.75 8.13 -15.52
N THR A 268 -11.40 7.58 -16.54
CA THR A 268 -11.23 8.02 -17.94
C THR A 268 -11.61 9.48 -18.15
N SER A 269 -12.64 9.97 -17.46
CA SER A 269 -12.97 11.39 -17.45
C SER A 269 -11.85 12.23 -16.83
N MET A 270 -11.30 11.77 -15.70
CA MET A 270 -10.23 12.48 -14.99
C MET A 270 -8.88 12.48 -15.73
N PHE A 271 -8.64 11.55 -16.66
CA PHE A 271 -7.47 11.65 -17.55
C PHE A 271 -7.47 12.94 -18.37
N LYS A 272 -8.63 13.40 -18.85
CA LYS A 272 -8.73 14.64 -19.63
C LYS A 272 -8.43 15.86 -18.77
N ASP A 273 -8.92 15.86 -17.53
CA ASP A 273 -8.70 16.93 -16.57
C ASP A 273 -7.23 16.97 -16.13
N ALA A 274 -6.63 15.81 -15.84
CA ALA A 274 -5.22 15.70 -15.50
C ALA A 274 -4.31 16.21 -16.62
N VAL A 275 -4.59 15.82 -17.87
CA VAL A 275 -3.89 16.31 -19.07
C VAL A 275 -4.01 17.82 -19.19
N SER A 276 -5.20 18.37 -18.97
CA SER A 276 -5.45 19.82 -19.06
C SER A 276 -4.73 20.59 -17.95
N LEU A 277 -4.67 20.03 -16.73
CA LEU A 277 -3.98 20.63 -15.59
C LEU A 277 -2.47 20.67 -15.80
N VAL A 278 -1.87 19.56 -16.24
CA VAL A 278 -0.42 19.49 -16.52
C VAL A 278 -0.04 20.42 -17.68
N TYR A 279 -0.88 20.52 -18.71
CA TYR A 279 -0.62 21.41 -19.84
C TYR A 279 -0.77 22.90 -19.49
N TYR A 280 -1.54 23.25 -18.47
CA TYR A 280 -1.81 24.64 -18.13
C TYR A 280 -0.61 25.29 -17.42
N PRO A 281 0.09 26.27 -18.03
CA PRO A 281 1.37 26.75 -17.49
C PRO A 281 1.29 27.44 -16.12
N ARG A 282 0.09 27.85 -15.69
CA ARG A 282 -0.11 28.48 -14.37
C ARG A 282 -0.54 27.50 -13.27
N SER A 283 -0.70 26.21 -13.58
CA SER A 283 -1.03 25.20 -12.56
C SER A 283 0.15 24.90 -11.65
N ASN A 284 1.39 25.04 -12.14
CA ASN A 284 2.61 24.56 -11.49
C ASN A 284 2.58 23.06 -11.16
N ILE A 285 1.74 22.27 -11.86
CA ILE A 285 1.64 20.82 -11.69
C ILE A 285 2.38 20.13 -12.82
N GLU A 286 3.51 19.50 -12.52
CA GLU A 286 4.31 18.76 -13.50
C GLU A 286 3.73 17.37 -13.78
N TYR A 287 3.29 16.68 -12.72
CA TYR A 287 2.73 15.34 -12.83
C TYR A 287 1.39 15.24 -12.10
N ALA A 288 0.46 14.52 -12.74
CA ALA A 288 -0.81 14.13 -12.15
C ALA A 288 -0.95 12.61 -12.22
N MET A 289 -1.49 12.01 -11.15
CA MET A 289 -1.78 10.58 -11.08
C MET A 289 -3.28 10.36 -11.20
N VAL A 290 -3.69 9.47 -12.10
CA VAL A 290 -5.09 9.06 -12.26
C VAL A 290 -5.17 7.56 -12.06
N ILE A 291 -6.01 7.12 -11.12
CA ILE A 291 -6.20 5.71 -10.77
C ILE A 291 -7.66 5.35 -10.98
N GLY A 292 -7.93 4.26 -11.69
CA GLY A 292 -9.21 3.56 -11.63
C GLY A 292 -9.08 2.38 -10.68
N ALA A 293 -9.90 2.31 -9.64
CA ALA A 293 -9.85 1.22 -8.67
C ALA A 293 -11.25 0.80 -8.25
N ASP A 294 -11.64 -0.43 -8.57
CA ASP A 294 -12.94 -0.97 -8.25
C ASP A 294 -12.86 -2.42 -7.79
N ASN A 295 -13.84 -2.78 -6.97
CA ASN A 295 -14.09 -4.15 -6.56
C ASN A 295 -15.50 -4.52 -7.04
N SER A 296 -15.60 -4.93 -8.30
CA SER A 296 -16.87 -5.30 -8.92
C SER A 296 -17.45 -6.54 -8.25
N GLN A 297 -18.48 -6.35 -7.44
CA GLN A 297 -19.20 -7.43 -6.76
C GLN A 297 -20.64 -7.50 -7.25
N ALA A 298 -21.12 -8.71 -7.48
CA ALA A 298 -22.52 -9.01 -7.72
C ALA A 298 -23.04 -9.96 -6.64
N ALA A 299 -24.36 -9.96 -6.40
CA ALA A 299 -24.98 -10.93 -5.52
C ALA A 299 -24.89 -12.34 -6.14
N PRO A 300 -24.62 -13.40 -5.35
CA PRO A 300 -24.57 -14.76 -5.88
C PRO A 300 -25.81 -15.09 -6.72
N ILE A 301 -25.63 -15.78 -7.86
CA ILE A 301 -26.72 -16.28 -8.72
C ILE A 301 -27.47 -15.14 -9.50
N THR A 302 -26.94 -13.92 -9.57
CA THR A 302 -27.50 -12.86 -10.44
C THR A 302 -27.02 -12.96 -11.88
N ILE A 303 -27.72 -12.29 -12.82
CA ILE A 303 -27.36 -12.27 -14.25
C ILE A 303 -25.95 -11.73 -14.49
N ALA A 304 -25.39 -10.88 -13.61
CA ALA A 304 -23.99 -10.46 -13.69
C ALA A 304 -22.99 -11.62 -13.41
N TYR A 305 -23.41 -12.68 -12.73
CA TYR A 305 -22.67 -13.95 -12.70
C TYR A 305 -22.80 -14.68 -14.04
N SER A 306 -24.01 -14.74 -14.61
CA SER A 306 -24.32 -15.51 -15.84
C SER A 306 -24.11 -14.75 -17.16
N MET A 307 -23.63 -13.50 -17.14
CA MET A 307 -23.53 -12.64 -18.34
C MET A 307 -22.45 -13.13 -19.33
N PHE A 308 -21.76 -14.22 -19.00
CA PHE A 308 -20.81 -14.93 -19.85
C PHE A 308 -21.14 -16.44 -20.02
N ASP A 309 -22.30 -16.91 -19.54
CA ASP A 309 -22.81 -18.29 -19.74
C ASP A 309 -23.68 -18.42 -21.00
N LEU A 310 -23.73 -17.40 -21.86
CA LEU A 310 -24.39 -17.48 -23.16
C LEU A 310 -23.36 -17.76 -24.26
N GLY A 311 -23.06 -19.05 -24.42
CA GLY A 311 -22.35 -19.66 -25.55
C GLY A 311 -22.81 -21.09 -25.73
#